data_AF-A0A949FZY1-F1
#
_entry.id   AF-A0A949FZY1-F1
#
_cell.length_a   1.000
_cell.length_b   1.000
_cell.length_c   1.000
_cell.angle_alpha   90.00
_cell.angle_beta   90.00
_cell.angle_gamma   90.00
#
_symmetry.space_group_name_H-M   'P 1'
#
loop_
_entity.id
_entity.type
_entity.pdbx_description
1 polymer ?
#
loop_
_entity_poly.entity_id
_entity_poly.type
_entity_poly.pdbx_seq_one_letter_code
_entity_poly.pdbx_strand_id
1 'polypeptide(L)'
;EVQVEVISPDGRKTDLVPDMVDVGYAPKEGFWSGRFVPAEEGLHCVAHFRQGIRHGAMGFKGGKTFFLASESLDKPGKPDASGGWLPGPLGHPLEFVVESHPVLGCGPGKPIAVKLLFKGKPLADQVVSFIPRGATLAEGFDAEHERKTDAEGRCSYTPKEGNLVLVVTHLEKPDERGEGYDRTAYAATLVIDVPQRCPCCDD
;
A
#
# COMPACT_ATOMS: atom_id res chain seq x y z
N GLU A 1 5.65 11.65 -14.62
CA GLU A 1 4.25 11.27 -14.82
C GLU A 1 3.64 10.88 -13.47
N VAL A 2 2.34 11.14 -13.27
CA VAL A 2 1.57 10.68 -12.12
C VAL A 2 0.41 9.87 -12.65
N GLN A 3 0.16 8.73 -12.05
CA GLN A 3 -0.94 7.81 -12.35
C GLN A 3 -1.68 7.53 -11.04
N VAL A 4 -3.01 7.57 -11.10
CA VAL A 4 -3.90 7.19 -10.00
C VAL A 4 -5.01 6.37 -10.61
N GLU A 5 -5.06 5.09 -10.28
CA GLU A 5 -6.03 4.15 -10.84
C GLU A 5 -6.82 3.47 -9.72
N VAL A 6 -8.09 3.15 -10.00
CA VAL A 6 -8.85 2.17 -9.23
C VAL A 6 -8.93 0.88 -10.03
N ILE A 7 -8.47 -0.21 -9.43
CA ILE A 7 -8.53 -1.56 -9.95
C ILE A 7 -9.72 -2.25 -9.29
N SER A 8 -10.68 -2.65 -10.11
CA SER A 8 -11.90 -3.36 -9.68
C SER A 8 -11.57 -4.83 -9.36
N PRO A 9 -12.44 -5.54 -8.62
CA PRO A 9 -12.30 -6.97 -8.33
C PRO A 9 -12.01 -7.84 -9.55
N ASP A 10 -12.59 -7.52 -10.71
CA ASP A 10 -12.33 -8.25 -11.97
C ASP A 10 -10.99 -7.88 -12.67
N GLY A 11 -10.21 -6.96 -12.08
CA GLY A 11 -8.95 -6.45 -12.60
C GLY A 11 -9.07 -5.26 -13.55
N ARG A 12 -10.29 -4.77 -13.85
CA ARG A 12 -10.51 -3.60 -14.70
C ARG A 12 -10.01 -2.34 -14.03
N LYS A 13 -9.23 -1.55 -14.77
CA LYS A 13 -8.63 -0.30 -14.31
C LYS A 13 -9.45 0.90 -14.74
N THR A 14 -9.63 1.84 -13.83
CA THR A 14 -10.20 3.17 -14.08
C THR A 14 -9.16 4.22 -13.73
N ASP A 15 -8.71 5.01 -14.71
CA ASP A 15 -7.84 6.16 -14.47
C ASP A 15 -8.64 7.29 -13.81
N LEU A 16 -8.17 7.75 -12.66
CA LEU A 16 -8.80 8.83 -11.91
C LEU A 16 -8.16 10.19 -12.18
N VAL A 17 -6.96 10.25 -12.78
CA VAL A 17 -6.22 11.52 -12.96
C VAL A 17 -7.06 12.61 -13.65
N PRO A 18 -7.86 12.33 -14.70
CA PRO A 18 -8.69 13.35 -15.35
C PRO A 18 -9.76 13.97 -14.44
N ASP A 19 -10.24 13.23 -13.43
CA ASP A 19 -11.33 13.62 -12.54
C ASP A 19 -10.86 14.10 -11.16
N MET A 20 -9.53 14.17 -10.94
CA MET A 20 -8.96 14.65 -9.69
C MET A 20 -8.88 16.18 -9.65
N VAL A 21 -9.21 16.73 -8.49
CA VAL A 21 -9.12 18.15 -8.17
C VAL A 21 -8.01 18.36 -7.14
N ASP A 22 -7.10 19.30 -7.41
CA ASP A 22 -6.14 19.77 -6.42
C ASP A 22 -6.85 20.73 -5.47
N VAL A 23 -6.89 20.38 -4.17
CA VAL A 23 -7.54 21.20 -3.14
C VAL A 23 -6.55 22.13 -2.44
N GLY A 24 -5.29 22.18 -2.88
CA GLY A 24 -4.27 23.07 -2.34
C GLY A 24 -4.52 24.53 -2.69
N TYR A 25 -4.28 25.43 -1.74
CA TYR A 25 -4.34 26.87 -1.97
C TYR A 25 -3.17 27.36 -2.86
N ALA A 26 -2.01 26.73 -2.71
CA ALA A 26 -0.82 26.96 -3.53
C ALA A 26 -0.15 25.63 -3.91
N PRO A 27 0.76 25.61 -4.91
CA PRO A 27 1.47 24.40 -5.30
C PRO A 27 2.16 23.75 -4.09
N LYS A 28 1.86 22.47 -3.84
CA LYS A 28 2.35 21.65 -2.72
C LYS A 28 1.72 21.93 -1.35
N GLU A 29 0.63 22.71 -1.27
CA GLU A 29 -0.07 23.04 -0.02
C GLU A 29 -1.43 22.35 0.11
N GLY A 30 -1.62 21.18 -0.51
CA GLY A 30 -2.86 20.43 -0.43
C GLY A 30 -2.72 18.96 -0.81
N PHE A 31 -3.86 18.34 -1.08
CA PHE A 31 -3.97 16.97 -1.57
C PHE A 31 -4.87 16.94 -2.81
N TRP A 32 -4.70 15.90 -3.61
CA TRP A 32 -5.62 15.65 -4.71
C TRP A 32 -6.82 14.86 -4.21
N SER A 33 -8.00 15.24 -4.64
CA SER A 33 -9.26 14.58 -4.31
C SER A 33 -9.97 14.17 -5.58
N GLY A 34 -10.47 12.94 -5.64
CA GLY A 34 -11.26 12.43 -6.75
C GLY A 34 -12.42 11.61 -6.23
N ARG A 35 -13.47 11.46 -7.04
CA ARG A 35 -14.61 10.61 -6.73
C ARG A 35 -14.56 9.34 -7.58
N PHE A 36 -14.72 8.21 -6.93
CA PHE A 36 -14.97 6.94 -7.60
C PHE A 36 -16.28 6.33 -7.07
N VAL A 37 -17.08 5.75 -7.96
CA VAL A 37 -18.31 5.04 -7.59
C VAL A 37 -18.15 3.59 -8.06
N PRO A 38 -18.05 2.61 -7.15
CA PRO A 38 -17.87 1.21 -7.53
C PRO A 38 -19.12 0.69 -8.25
N ALA A 39 -18.91 -0.07 -9.33
CA ALA A 39 -19.97 -0.69 -10.11
C ALA A 39 -20.21 -2.16 -9.74
N GLU A 40 -19.32 -2.76 -8.95
CA GLU A 40 -19.36 -4.17 -8.54
C GLU A 40 -18.97 -4.32 -7.07
N GLU A 41 -19.46 -5.37 -6.41
CA GLU A 41 -19.02 -5.74 -5.07
C GLU A 41 -17.62 -6.37 -5.09
N GLY A 42 -16.87 -6.19 -4.01
CA GLY A 42 -15.57 -6.83 -3.81
C GLY A 42 -14.45 -5.86 -3.47
N LEU A 43 -13.25 -6.42 -3.31
CA LEU A 43 -12.06 -5.68 -2.94
C LEU A 43 -11.53 -4.86 -4.12
N HIS A 44 -11.55 -3.54 -3.98
CA HIS A 44 -10.94 -2.62 -4.93
C HIS A 44 -9.55 -2.22 -4.43
N CYS A 45 -8.63 -2.02 -5.36
CA CYS A 45 -7.31 -1.45 -5.08
C CYS A 45 -7.24 -0.03 -5.65
N VAL A 46 -6.86 0.94 -4.83
CA VAL A 46 -6.43 2.25 -5.33
C VAL A 46 -4.91 2.19 -5.46
N ALA A 47 -4.40 2.41 -6.66
CA ALA A 47 -2.97 2.43 -6.94
C ALA A 47 -2.53 3.80 -7.41
N HIS A 48 -1.46 4.31 -6.82
CA HIS A 48 -0.77 5.51 -7.25
C HIS A 48 0.63 5.15 -7.73
N PHE A 49 1.07 5.76 -8.82
CA PHE A 49 2.44 5.67 -9.27
C PHE A 49 2.95 7.02 -9.74
N ARG A 50 4.19 7.33 -9.38
CA ARG A 50 4.88 8.53 -9.84
C ARG A 50 6.30 8.23 -10.23
N GLN A 51 6.65 8.66 -11.44
CA GLN A 51 8.02 8.62 -11.96
C GLN A 51 8.52 10.04 -12.26
N GLY A 52 9.78 10.30 -11.92
CA GLY A 52 10.52 11.46 -12.43
C GLY A 52 11.74 11.85 -11.60
N ILE A 53 12.58 12.70 -12.19
CA ILE A 53 13.82 13.18 -11.57
C ILE A 53 13.50 14.25 -10.51
N ARG A 54 14.04 14.10 -9.30
CA ARG A 54 14.01 15.11 -8.24
C ARG A 54 15.30 15.08 -7.43
N HIS A 55 15.87 16.24 -7.16
CA HIS A 55 17.09 16.38 -6.35
C HIS A 55 18.25 15.47 -6.83
N GLY A 56 18.42 15.37 -8.15
CA GLY A 56 19.46 14.55 -8.77
C GLY A 56 19.16 13.04 -8.85
N ALA A 57 18.03 12.56 -8.31
CA ALA A 57 17.67 11.15 -8.35
C ALA A 57 16.48 10.87 -9.29
N MET A 58 16.56 9.80 -10.08
CA MET A 58 15.37 9.22 -10.74
C MET A 58 14.51 8.54 -9.67
N GLY A 59 13.32 9.08 -9.43
CA GLY A 59 12.41 8.56 -8.41
C GLY A 59 11.29 7.71 -9.00
N PHE A 60 11.08 6.53 -8.44
CA PHE A 60 9.90 5.67 -8.68
C PHE A 60 9.15 5.51 -7.36
N LYS A 61 7.94 6.05 -7.27
CA LYS A 61 7.14 6.02 -6.03
C LYS A 61 5.79 5.37 -6.31
N GLY A 62 5.61 4.15 -5.82
CA GLY A 62 4.34 3.42 -5.84
C GLY A 62 3.63 3.53 -4.49
N GLY A 63 2.32 3.67 -4.53
CA GLY A 63 1.47 3.64 -3.35
C GLY A 63 0.21 2.82 -3.60
N LYS A 64 -0.29 2.12 -2.59
CA LYS A 64 -1.56 1.39 -2.65
C LYS A 64 -2.42 1.61 -1.41
N THR A 65 -3.72 1.48 -1.58
CA THR A 65 -4.68 1.21 -0.49
C THR A 65 -5.82 0.36 -1.04
N PHE A 66 -6.69 -0.12 -0.16
CA PHE A 66 -7.80 -0.99 -0.52
C PHE A 66 -9.09 -0.55 0.15
N PHE A 67 -10.21 -0.79 -0.52
CA PHE A 67 -11.54 -0.67 0.09
C PHE A 67 -12.44 -1.78 -0.42
N LEU A 68 -13.42 -2.16 0.40
CA LEU A 68 -14.42 -3.16 0.05
C LEU A 68 -15.73 -2.46 -0.32
N ALA A 69 -16.23 -2.73 -1.52
CA ALA A 69 -17.61 -2.40 -1.89
C ALA A 69 -18.50 -3.62 -1.58
N SER A 70 -19.63 -3.39 -0.92
CA SER A 70 -20.60 -4.45 -0.57
C SER A 70 -22.00 -3.84 -0.52
N GLU A 71 -22.99 -4.56 -1.04
CA GLU A 71 -24.42 -4.24 -0.90
C GLU A 71 -24.90 -4.47 0.53
N SER A 72 -24.20 -5.31 1.30
CA SER A 72 -24.48 -5.55 2.73
C SER A 72 -23.23 -5.34 3.60
N LEU A 73 -23.32 -4.40 4.55
CA LEU A 73 -22.26 -4.16 5.53
C LEU A 73 -22.29 -5.18 6.68
N ASP A 74 -23.45 -5.74 7.01
CA ASP A 74 -23.60 -6.75 8.07
C ASP A 74 -23.14 -8.13 7.62
N LYS A 75 -23.26 -8.42 6.32
CA LYS A 75 -22.91 -9.70 5.71
C LYS A 75 -22.12 -9.47 4.42
N PRO A 76 -20.92 -8.88 4.51
CA PRO A 76 -20.09 -8.71 3.33
C PRO A 76 -19.83 -10.07 2.70
N GLY A 77 -19.75 -10.10 1.37
CA GLY A 77 -19.33 -11.29 0.64
C GLY A 77 -18.05 -11.85 1.26
N LYS A 78 -18.00 -13.17 1.45
CA LYS A 78 -16.79 -13.82 1.96
C LYS A 78 -15.84 -14.05 0.78
N PRO A 79 -14.53 -13.83 0.96
CA PRO A 79 -13.56 -14.29 -0.03
C PRO A 79 -13.73 -15.81 -0.19
N ASP A 80 -13.61 -16.29 -1.42
CA ASP A 80 -13.68 -17.73 -1.67
C ASP A 80 -12.51 -18.48 -1.00
N ALA A 81 -12.59 -19.81 -0.97
CA ALA A 81 -11.58 -20.65 -0.32
C ALA A 81 -10.18 -20.57 -0.96
N SER A 82 -10.04 -19.94 -2.14
CA SER A 82 -8.75 -19.71 -2.81
C SER A 82 -8.08 -18.40 -2.42
N GLY A 83 -8.74 -17.59 -1.57
CA GLY A 83 -8.29 -16.23 -1.28
C GLY A 83 -8.57 -15.25 -2.43
N GLY A 84 -9.54 -15.58 -3.29
CA GLY A 84 -9.75 -15.06 -4.65
C GLY A 84 -9.99 -13.56 -4.84
N TRP A 85 -9.76 -12.72 -3.84
CA TRP A 85 -9.94 -11.26 -3.92
C TRP A 85 -8.65 -10.46 -3.75
N LEU A 86 -7.51 -11.08 -3.45
CA LEU A 86 -6.26 -10.33 -3.32
C LEU A 86 -5.68 -10.04 -4.71
N PRO A 87 -5.49 -8.76 -5.07
CA PRO A 87 -4.90 -8.44 -6.35
C PRO A 87 -3.45 -8.89 -6.38
N GLY A 88 -3.04 -9.43 -7.53
CA GLY A 88 -1.64 -9.71 -7.82
C GLY A 88 -0.79 -8.44 -7.94
N PRO A 89 0.49 -8.60 -8.33
CA PRO A 89 1.35 -7.46 -8.62
C PRO A 89 0.79 -6.64 -9.79
N LEU A 90 0.84 -5.31 -9.66
CA LEU A 90 0.45 -4.32 -10.66
C LEU A 90 1.64 -3.91 -11.55
N GLY A 91 2.84 -4.36 -11.23
CA GLY A 91 4.04 -4.13 -12.04
C GLY A 91 4.81 -2.86 -11.66
N HIS A 92 4.55 -2.28 -10.49
CA HIS A 92 5.41 -1.20 -9.97
C HIS A 92 6.84 -1.73 -9.76
N PRO A 93 7.90 -0.93 -10.03
CA PRO A 93 9.28 -1.39 -9.87
C PRO A 93 9.64 -1.84 -8.46
N LEU A 94 9.05 -1.22 -7.43
CA LEU A 94 9.09 -1.68 -6.05
C LEU A 94 7.64 -1.74 -5.57
N GLU A 95 7.20 -2.89 -5.05
CA GLU A 95 5.78 -3.16 -4.89
C GLU A 95 5.47 -4.06 -3.70
N PHE A 96 4.50 -3.68 -2.89
CA PHE A 96 3.85 -4.58 -1.94
C PHE A 96 2.70 -5.34 -2.62
N VAL A 97 2.67 -6.64 -2.41
CA VAL A 97 1.53 -7.53 -2.65
C VAL A 97 0.99 -7.96 -1.30
N VAL A 98 -0.31 -7.79 -1.07
CA VAL A 98 -0.95 -8.21 0.19
C VAL A 98 -1.14 -9.73 0.19
N GLU A 99 -0.80 -10.38 1.29
CA GLU A 99 -1.04 -11.82 1.52
C GLU A 99 -2.09 -12.05 2.62
N SER A 100 -2.39 -11.02 3.43
CA SER A 100 -3.56 -10.96 4.32
C SER A 100 -4.64 -10.05 3.74
N HIS A 101 -5.93 -10.35 3.95
CA HIS A 101 -6.99 -9.47 3.47
C HIS A 101 -6.96 -8.10 4.18
N PRO A 102 -6.84 -6.98 3.45
CA PRO A 102 -6.58 -5.66 4.04
C PRO A 102 -7.84 -4.97 4.60
N VAL A 103 -8.97 -5.67 4.70
CA VAL A 103 -10.27 -5.11 5.11
C VAL A 103 -11.04 -6.17 5.92
N LEU A 104 -11.41 -7.29 5.29
CA LEU A 104 -12.11 -8.38 5.97
C LEU A 104 -11.16 -9.15 6.89
N GLY A 105 -11.58 -9.38 8.13
CA GLY A 105 -10.75 -10.06 9.13
C GLY A 105 -9.50 -9.27 9.55
N CYS A 106 -9.39 -7.99 9.16
CA CYS A 106 -8.37 -7.08 9.63
C CYS A 106 -8.75 -6.52 11.01
N GLY A 107 -7.77 -6.33 11.89
CA GLY A 107 -7.98 -5.81 13.23
C GLY A 107 -6.78 -6.07 14.16
N PRO A 108 -6.84 -5.56 15.40
CA PRO A 108 -5.85 -5.87 16.43
C PRO A 108 -5.65 -7.37 16.61
N GLY A 109 -4.39 -7.80 16.77
CA GLY A 109 -4.05 -9.22 16.93
C GLY A 109 -4.11 -10.05 15.64
N LYS A 110 -4.52 -9.46 14.50
CA LYS A 110 -4.52 -10.11 13.19
C LYS A 110 -3.36 -9.59 12.35
N PRO A 111 -2.52 -10.46 11.76
CA PRO A 111 -1.35 -10.01 11.03
C PRO A 111 -1.72 -9.28 9.74
N ILE A 112 -1.02 -8.18 9.48
CA ILE A 112 -0.84 -7.59 8.16
C ILE A 112 0.35 -8.32 7.53
N ALA A 113 0.10 -9.16 6.53
CA ALA A 113 1.11 -9.91 5.79
C ALA A 113 1.28 -9.35 4.38
N VAL A 114 2.54 -9.09 4.00
CA VAL A 114 2.90 -8.55 2.67
C VAL A 114 4.10 -9.28 2.10
N LYS A 115 4.13 -9.33 0.77
CA LYS A 115 5.29 -9.71 -0.03
C LYS A 115 5.82 -8.50 -0.80
N LEU A 116 7.08 -8.19 -0.61
CA LEU A 116 7.79 -7.12 -1.30
C LEU A 116 8.46 -7.66 -2.56
N LEU A 117 8.17 -7.02 -3.69
CA LEU A 117 8.77 -7.31 -4.97
C LEU A 117 9.62 -6.12 -5.45
N PHE A 118 10.80 -6.42 -6.00
CA PHE A 118 11.59 -5.49 -6.80
C PHE A 118 11.70 -6.01 -8.22
N LYS A 119 11.22 -5.22 -9.19
CA LYS A 119 11.14 -5.56 -10.63
C LYS A 119 10.49 -6.94 -10.84
N GLY A 120 9.38 -7.19 -10.13
CA GLY A 120 8.59 -8.42 -10.19
C GLY A 120 9.19 -9.63 -9.44
N LYS A 121 10.34 -9.49 -8.78
CA LYS A 121 11.00 -10.58 -8.04
C LYS A 121 10.96 -10.33 -6.54
N PRO A 122 10.83 -11.37 -5.70
CA PRO A 122 10.99 -11.25 -4.25
C PRO A 122 12.25 -10.46 -3.86
N LEU A 123 12.10 -9.51 -2.93
CA LEU A 123 13.23 -8.75 -2.38
C LEU A 123 13.45 -9.13 -0.92
N ALA A 124 14.51 -9.88 -0.65
CA ALA A 124 14.90 -10.34 0.68
C ALA A 124 15.76 -9.32 1.44
N ASP A 125 15.82 -9.46 2.77
CA ASP A 125 16.60 -8.64 3.72
C ASP A 125 16.34 -7.13 3.60
N GLN A 126 15.18 -6.74 3.08
CA GLN A 126 14.77 -5.34 2.97
C GLN A 126 13.98 -4.94 4.21
N VAL A 127 14.30 -3.78 4.77
CA VAL A 127 13.53 -3.21 5.89
C VAL A 127 12.19 -2.68 5.37
N VAL A 128 11.13 -3.10 6.02
CA VAL A 128 9.75 -2.66 5.84
C VAL A 128 9.25 -2.12 7.17
N SER A 129 8.85 -0.86 7.19
CA SER A 129 8.30 -0.20 8.38
C SER A 129 6.77 -0.22 8.32
N PHE A 130 6.13 -0.60 9.43
CA PHE A 130 4.70 -0.62 9.68
C PHE A 130 4.39 0.41 10.76
N ILE A 131 4.01 1.60 10.33
CA ILE A 131 3.95 2.81 11.17
C ILE A 131 2.49 3.16 11.44
N PRO A 132 1.94 2.92 12.65
CA PRO A 132 0.65 3.44 13.03
C PRO A 132 0.65 4.97 12.98
N ARG A 133 -0.46 5.59 12.57
CA ARG A 133 -0.59 7.04 12.56
C ARG A 133 -0.35 7.59 13.97
N GLY A 134 0.55 8.57 14.06
CA GLY A 134 0.97 9.20 15.31
C GLY A 134 2.20 8.55 15.96
N ALA A 135 2.69 7.41 15.45
CA ALA A 135 3.92 6.80 15.92
C ALA A 135 5.16 7.51 15.35
N THR A 136 6.24 7.51 16.14
CA THR A 136 7.57 7.95 15.74
C THR A 136 8.49 6.75 15.80
N LEU A 137 9.19 6.45 14.71
CA LEU A 137 10.16 5.35 14.67
C LEU A 137 11.37 5.65 15.56
N ALA A 138 11.89 4.60 16.19
CA ALA A 138 13.18 4.67 16.88
C ALA A 138 14.33 4.95 15.90
N GLU A 139 15.45 5.45 16.41
CA GLU A 139 16.69 5.55 15.62
C GLU A 139 17.23 4.15 15.30
N GLY A 140 17.69 3.95 14.06
CA GLY A 140 18.17 2.66 13.60
C GLY A 140 17.03 1.71 13.23
N PHE A 141 17.16 0.43 13.57
CA PHE A 141 16.11 -0.56 13.33
C PHE A 141 15.15 -0.61 14.51
N ASP A 142 13.89 -0.27 14.27
CA ASP A 142 12.84 -0.28 15.28
C ASP A 142 12.11 -1.63 15.30
N ALA A 143 12.48 -2.52 16.21
CA ALA A 143 11.88 -3.85 16.30
C ALA A 143 10.36 -3.82 16.60
N GLU A 144 9.81 -2.71 17.10
CA GLU A 144 8.37 -2.60 17.31
C GLU A 144 7.65 -2.47 15.96
N HIS A 145 8.15 -1.60 15.09
CA HIS A 145 7.47 -1.20 13.85
C HIS A 145 8.11 -1.73 12.57
N GLU A 146 9.32 -2.28 12.62
CA GLU A 146 10.06 -2.67 11.42
C GLU A 146 10.31 -4.18 11.34
N ARG A 147 10.27 -4.69 10.12
CA ARG A 147 10.54 -6.08 9.80
C ARG A 147 11.51 -6.14 8.65
N LYS A 148 12.32 -7.20 8.62
CA LYS A 148 13.09 -7.58 7.44
C LYS A 148 12.33 -8.62 6.64
N THR A 149 12.36 -8.50 5.33
CA THR A 149 11.78 -9.50 4.45
C THR A 149 12.62 -10.79 4.43
N ASP A 150 11.94 -11.93 4.37
CA ASP A 150 12.59 -13.24 4.21
C ASP A 150 13.08 -13.49 2.76
N ALA A 151 13.59 -14.70 2.47
CA ALA A 151 14.08 -15.08 1.15
C ALA A 151 12.99 -14.99 0.06
N GLU A 152 11.73 -15.18 0.43
CA GLU A 152 10.55 -15.06 -0.41
C GLU A 152 10.00 -13.63 -0.47
N GLY A 153 10.71 -12.66 0.14
CA GLY A 153 10.33 -11.26 0.16
C GLY A 153 9.18 -10.95 1.11
N ARG A 154 8.85 -11.83 2.04
CA ARG A 154 7.68 -11.70 2.93
C ARG A 154 8.05 -11.13 4.28
N CYS A 155 7.11 -10.39 4.86
CA CYS A 155 7.14 -10.02 6.26
C CYS A 155 5.73 -9.78 6.79
N SER A 156 5.58 -9.76 8.11
CA SER A 156 4.29 -9.50 8.75
C SER A 156 4.40 -8.67 10.01
N TYR A 157 3.39 -7.86 10.25
CA TYR A 157 3.23 -7.05 11.45
C TYR A 157 1.84 -7.27 12.06
N THR A 158 1.78 -7.41 13.37
CA THR A 158 0.51 -7.60 14.09
C THR A 158 0.21 -6.33 14.89
N PRO A 159 -0.77 -5.50 14.47
CA PRO A 159 -1.18 -4.33 15.22
C PRO A 159 -1.76 -4.72 16.59
N LYS A 160 -1.46 -3.92 17.61
CA LYS A 160 -1.98 -4.11 18.98
C LYS A 160 -3.33 -3.40 19.19
N GLU A 161 -3.63 -2.41 18.37
CA GLU A 161 -4.82 -1.56 18.42
C GLU A 161 -5.26 -1.15 17.02
N GLY A 162 -6.48 -0.62 16.90
CA GLY A 162 -7.00 -0.09 15.65
C GLY A 162 -6.35 1.25 15.33
N ASN A 163 -5.83 1.39 14.11
CA ASN A 163 -5.14 2.58 13.65
C ASN A 163 -5.05 2.59 12.12
N LEU A 164 -4.70 3.73 11.54
CA LEU A 164 -4.26 3.80 10.15
C LEU A 164 -2.77 3.45 10.10
N VAL A 165 -2.41 2.35 9.46
CA VAL A 165 -1.03 1.87 9.38
C VAL A 165 -0.44 2.19 8.01
N LEU A 166 0.70 2.90 8.01
CA LEU A 166 1.54 3.09 6.83
C LEU A 166 2.59 1.98 6.78
N VAL A 167 2.48 1.11 5.77
CA VAL A 167 3.54 0.17 5.40
C VAL A 167 4.41 0.85 4.35
N VAL A 168 5.71 0.95 4.60
CA VAL A 168 6.63 1.68 3.73
C VAL A 168 7.99 0.99 3.64
N THR A 169 8.58 1.08 2.46
CA THR A 169 9.99 0.73 2.26
C THR A 169 10.62 1.67 1.23
N HIS A 170 11.91 1.92 1.40
CA HIS A 170 12.74 2.68 0.49
C HIS A 170 13.90 1.81 0.02
N LEU A 171 14.21 1.88 -1.27
CA LEU A 171 15.34 1.20 -1.87
C LEU A 171 16.12 2.18 -2.74
N GLU A 172 17.35 2.46 -2.36
CA GLU A 172 18.26 3.27 -3.18
C GLU A 172 19.18 2.37 -4.01
N LYS A 173 19.43 2.81 -5.25
CA LYS A 173 20.39 2.21 -6.18
C LYS A 173 21.34 3.32 -6.66
N PRO A 174 22.44 3.60 -5.91
CA PRO A 174 23.42 4.64 -6.25
C PRO A 174 24.12 4.44 -7.60
N ASP A 175 24.15 3.19 -8.08
CA ASP A 175 24.82 2.81 -9.33
C ASP A 175 23.85 2.81 -10.52
N GLU A 176 22.54 2.94 -10.30
CA GLU A 176 21.55 3.09 -11.38
C GLU A 176 21.44 4.58 -11.74
N ARG A 177 22.19 5.00 -12.75
CA ARG A 177 22.33 6.42 -13.20
C ARG A 177 21.84 6.60 -14.64
N GLY A 178 21.68 7.85 -15.06
CA GLY A 178 21.31 8.17 -16.44
C GLY A 178 21.37 9.66 -16.73
N GLU A 179 20.82 10.06 -17.87
CA GLU A 179 20.81 11.47 -18.26
C GLU A 179 19.98 12.30 -17.26
N GLY A 180 20.63 13.28 -16.63
CA GLY A 180 19.99 14.18 -15.67
C GLY A 180 19.83 13.63 -14.24
N TYR A 181 20.36 12.44 -13.92
CA TYR A 181 20.32 11.89 -12.55
C TYR A 181 21.53 11.00 -12.20
N ASP A 182 21.96 11.06 -10.94
CA ASP A 182 23.16 10.39 -10.42
C ASP A 182 22.87 9.11 -9.61
N ARG A 183 21.59 8.84 -9.35
CA ARG A 183 21.11 7.64 -8.64
C ARG A 183 19.64 7.38 -8.92
N THR A 184 19.18 6.18 -8.59
CA THR A 184 17.76 5.84 -8.63
C THR A 184 17.24 5.53 -7.24
N ALA A 185 16.07 6.05 -6.90
CA ALA A 185 15.39 5.84 -5.63
C ALA A 185 13.99 5.26 -5.87
N TYR A 186 13.71 4.16 -5.19
CA TYR A 186 12.43 3.47 -5.23
C TYR A 186 11.74 3.60 -3.88
N ALA A 187 10.43 3.79 -3.90
CA ALA A 187 9.60 3.74 -2.70
C ALA A 187 8.32 2.96 -3.01
N ALA A 188 7.94 2.09 -2.08
CA ALA A 188 6.64 1.45 -2.08
C ALA A 188 5.94 1.82 -0.77
N THR A 189 4.68 2.24 -0.87
CA THR A 189 3.81 2.47 0.28
C THR A 189 2.52 1.67 0.14
N LEU A 190 1.99 1.26 1.28
CA LEU A 190 0.67 0.66 1.39
C LEU A 190 0.03 1.24 2.66
N VAL A 191 -1.18 1.76 2.55
CA VAL A 191 -1.96 2.24 3.69
C VAL A 191 -3.06 1.23 3.98
N ILE A 192 -3.20 0.82 5.24
CA ILE A 192 -4.25 -0.08 5.71
C ILE A 192 -4.96 0.57 6.89
N ASP A 193 -6.28 0.62 6.81
CA ASP A 193 -7.12 0.98 7.96
C ASP A 193 -7.38 -0.27 8.80
N VAL A 194 -6.84 -0.29 10.02
CA VAL A 194 -7.03 -1.38 10.97
C VAL A 194 -8.18 -0.97 11.89
N PRO A 195 -9.38 -1.53 11.72
CA PRO A 195 -10.53 -1.13 12.54
C PRO A 195 -10.33 -1.58 13.98
N GLN A 196 -10.60 -0.69 14.94
CA GLN A 196 -10.72 -1.10 16.33
C GLN A 196 -11.98 -1.94 16.49
N ARG A 197 -11.83 -3.15 17.04
CA ARG A 197 -12.95 -3.94 17.56
C ARG A 197 -12.84 -4.00 19.07
N CYS A 198 -13.97 -3.85 19.77
CA CYS A 198 -13.97 -4.14 21.21
C CYS A 198 -13.85 -5.65 21.39
N PRO A 199 -12.91 -6.16 22.19
CA PRO A 199 -12.88 -7.57 22.58
C PRO A 199 -14.18 -8.05 23.24
N CYS A 200 -14.99 -7.10 23.76
CA CYS A 200 -16.29 -7.33 24.38
C CYS A 200 -17.46 -7.52 23.39
N CYS A 201 -17.23 -7.33 22.10
CA CYS A 201 -18.26 -7.37 21.05
C CYS A 201 -18.09 -8.54 20.09
N ASP A 202 -17.29 -9.55 20.44
CA ASP A 202 -17.06 -10.76 19.64
C ASP A 202 -18.04 -11.91 20.02
N ASP A 203 -19.16 -11.60 20.69
CA ASP A 203 -20.28 -12.53 20.94
C ASP A 203 -21.32 -12.51 19.79
#